data_AF-A0A258JNH8-F1
#
_entry.id   AF-A0A258JNH8-F1
#
_cell.length_a   1.000
_cell.length_b   1.000
_cell.length_c   1.000
_cell.angle_alpha   90.00
_cell.angle_beta   90.00
_cell.angle_gamma   90.00
#
_symmetry.space_group_name_H-M   'P 1'
#
loop_
_entity.id
_entity.type
_entity.pdbx_description
1 polymer ?
#
loop_
_entity_poly.entity_id
_entity_poly.type
_entity_poly.pdbx_seq_one_letter_code
_entity_poly.pdbx_strand_id
1 'polypeptide(L)'
;MSGDFTLDQKRYLEGFVSGAQVARVARAPGGAPAAEPIGPDAAGLKAQARTEAEGKKLTPEEKAKREEMGLDAYSRMEAAAVEGVFPKGPDILRWKYHGLFYVAPAQDSFMCRMRMPNGI
;
A
#
# COMPACT_ATOMS: atom_id res chain seq x y z
N MET A 1 -45.66 -38.61 -14.71
CA MET A 1 -45.97 -37.17 -14.58
C MET A 1 -44.91 -36.56 -13.70
N SER A 2 -44.17 -35.57 -14.19
CA SER A 2 -43.11 -34.90 -13.43
C SER A 2 -43.74 -34.20 -12.23
N GLY A 3 -43.35 -34.60 -11.03
CA GLY A 3 -43.76 -33.91 -9.81
C GLY A 3 -43.08 -32.55 -9.76
N ASP A 4 -43.89 -31.49 -9.72
CA ASP A 4 -43.39 -30.13 -9.52
C ASP A 4 -42.60 -30.03 -8.21
N PHE A 5 -41.52 -29.25 -8.23
CA PHE A 5 -40.74 -28.98 -7.02
C PHE A 5 -41.61 -28.29 -5.97
N THR A 6 -41.47 -28.75 -4.73
CA THR A 6 -42.02 -28.05 -3.56
C THR A 6 -41.42 -26.65 -3.44
N LEU A 7 -42.11 -25.75 -2.75
CA LEU A 7 -41.67 -24.36 -2.58
C LEU A 7 -40.28 -24.27 -1.92
N ASP A 8 -40.02 -25.13 -0.94
CA ASP A 8 -38.74 -25.15 -0.22
C ASP A 8 -37.60 -25.66 -1.11
N GLN A 9 -37.86 -26.64 -1.97
CA GLN A 9 -36.88 -27.12 -2.95
C GLN A 9 -36.52 -26.02 -3.96
N LYS A 10 -37.50 -25.21 -4.40
CA LYS A 10 -37.25 -24.07 -5.30
C LYS A 10 -36.38 -23.01 -4.62
N ARG A 11 -36.72 -22.61 -3.39
CA ARG A 11 -35.95 -21.63 -2.60
C ARG A 11 -34.53 -22.11 -2.31
N TYR A 12 -34.35 -23.39 -1.99
CA TYR A 12 -33.03 -23.98 -1.79
C TYR A 12 -32.18 -23.92 -3.05
N LEU A 13 -32.75 -24.28 -4.21
CA LEU A 13 -32.04 -24.24 -5.49
C LEU A 13 -31.68 -22.80 -5.90
N GLU A 14 -32.57 -21.83 -5.67
CA GLU A 14 -32.27 -20.40 -5.89
C GLU A 14 -31.12 -19.91 -4.99
N GLY A 15 -31.14 -20.27 -3.70
CA GLY A 15 -30.05 -19.97 -2.77
C GLY A 15 -28.72 -20.64 -3.16
N PHE A 16 -28.77 -21.89 -3.60
CA PHE A 16 -27.59 -22.63 -4.05
C PHE A 16 -27.00 -22.03 -5.34
N VAL A 17 -27.84 -21.71 -6.33
CA VAL A 17 -27.39 -21.13 -7.61
C VAL A 17 -26.84 -19.72 -7.40
N SER A 18 -27.47 -18.88 -6.58
CA SER A 18 -26.94 -17.56 -6.25
C SER A 18 -25.59 -17.65 -5.53
N GLY A 19 -25.46 -18.54 -4.55
CA GLY A 19 -24.17 -18.80 -3.87
C GLY A 19 -23.08 -19.33 -4.80
N ALA A 20 -23.41 -20.24 -5.71
CA ALA A 20 -22.48 -20.78 -6.69
C ALA A 20 -22.02 -19.72 -7.71
N GLN A 21 -22.90 -18.80 -8.10
CA GLN A 21 -22.53 -17.66 -8.95
C GLN A 21 -21.57 -16.69 -8.25
N VAL A 22 -21.84 -16.36 -6.98
CA VAL A 22 -20.93 -15.52 -6.17
C VAL A 22 -19.55 -16.18 -6.02
N ALA A 23 -19.50 -17.48 -5.73
CA ALA A 23 -18.25 -18.23 -5.62
C ALA A 23 -17.48 -18.30 -6.95
N ARG A 24 -18.17 -18.36 -8.10
CA ARG A 24 -17.55 -18.30 -9.42
C ARG A 24 -16.96 -16.93 -9.73
N VAL A 25 -17.67 -15.85 -9.40
CA VAL A 25 -17.16 -14.48 -9.58
C VAL A 25 -15.95 -14.23 -8.68
N ALA A 26 -15.98 -14.71 -7.43
CA ALA A 26 -14.84 -14.62 -6.52
C ALA A 26 -13.61 -15.45 -6.97
N ARG A 27 -13.82 -16.52 -7.76
CA ARG A 27 -12.75 -17.39 -8.30
C ARG A 27 -12.33 -17.06 -9.74
N ALA A 28 -12.96 -16.08 -10.39
CA ALA A 28 -12.52 -15.65 -11.72
C ALA A 28 -11.12 -15.04 -11.62
N PRO A 29 -10.22 -15.28 -12.61
CA PRO A 29 -8.92 -14.61 -12.65
C PRO A 29 -9.16 -13.12 -12.88
N GLY A 30 -8.97 -12.34 -11.81
CA GLY A 30 -9.43 -10.96 -11.71
C GLY A 30 -10.41 -10.80 -10.53
N GLY A 31 -10.01 -11.27 -9.35
CA GLY A 31 -10.80 -11.22 -8.12
C GLY A 31 -11.41 -9.84 -7.87
N ALA A 32 -12.46 -9.82 -7.02
CA ALA A 32 -13.27 -8.63 -6.72
C ALA A 32 -12.44 -7.34 -6.74
N PRO A 33 -12.91 -6.27 -7.43
CA PRO A 33 -12.12 -5.07 -7.62
C PRO A 33 -11.57 -4.63 -6.27
N ALA A 34 -10.23 -4.53 -6.20
CA ALA A 34 -9.56 -4.09 -4.99
C ALA A 34 -10.24 -2.79 -4.53
N ALA A 35 -10.64 -2.74 -3.26
CA ALA A 35 -11.34 -1.59 -2.70
C ALA A 35 -10.56 -0.32 -3.07
N GLU A 36 -11.25 0.67 -3.63
CA GLU A 36 -10.57 1.89 -4.03
C GLU A 36 -9.88 2.51 -2.81
N PRO A 37 -8.58 2.82 -2.89
CA PRO A 37 -7.89 3.43 -1.77
C PRO A 37 -8.53 4.80 -1.51
N ILE A 38 -8.85 5.03 -0.23
CA ILE A 38 -9.45 6.25 0.30
C ILE A 38 -8.47 6.90 1.28
N GLY A 39 -8.59 8.22 1.50
CA GLY A 39 -7.74 8.97 2.42
C GLY A 39 -6.56 9.69 1.75
N PRO A 40 -5.58 10.19 2.53
CA PRO A 40 -4.53 11.07 2.04
C PRO A 40 -3.60 10.39 1.01
N ASP A 41 -3.35 9.09 1.17
CA ASP A 41 -2.45 8.33 0.29
C ASP A 41 -3.13 7.82 -0.99
N ALA A 42 -4.45 7.99 -1.10
CA ALA A 42 -5.25 7.46 -2.21
C ALA A 42 -4.72 7.88 -3.58
N ALA A 43 -4.35 9.15 -3.74
CA ALA A 43 -3.83 9.68 -5.00
C ALA A 43 -2.51 9.00 -5.41
N GLY A 44 -1.61 8.77 -4.44
CA GLY A 44 -0.35 8.08 -4.66
C GLY A 44 -0.57 6.61 -5.05
N LEU A 45 -1.39 5.90 -4.29
CA LEU A 45 -1.70 4.48 -4.55
C LEU A 45 -2.35 4.28 -5.93
N LYS A 46 -3.30 5.15 -6.31
CA LYS A 46 -3.93 5.13 -7.65
C LYS A 46 -2.92 5.39 -8.77
N ALA A 47 -1.99 6.33 -8.57
CA ALA A 47 -0.96 6.63 -9.57
C ALA A 47 0.02 5.46 -9.77
N GLN A 48 0.42 4.80 -8.68
CA GLN A 48 1.28 3.63 -8.75
C GLN A 48 0.56 2.44 -9.42
N ALA A 49 -0.70 2.18 -9.06
CA ALA A 49 -1.50 1.12 -9.69
C ALA A 49 -1.68 1.36 -11.19
N ARG A 50 -1.94 2.61 -11.62
CA ARG A 50 -2.00 2.97 -13.04
C ARG A 50 -0.67 2.70 -13.77
N THR A 51 0.46 3.06 -13.14
CA THR A 51 1.80 2.86 -13.72
C THR A 51 2.07 1.37 -13.98
N GLU A 52 1.70 0.52 -13.03
CA GLU A 52 1.83 -0.94 -13.17
C GLU A 52 0.85 -1.52 -14.19
N ALA A 53 -0.38 -1.01 -14.26
CA ALA A 53 -1.38 -1.40 -15.26
C ALA A 53 -0.92 -1.07 -16.70
N GLU A 54 -0.11 -0.02 -16.87
CA GLU A 54 0.55 0.31 -18.13
C GLU A 54 1.78 -0.60 -18.44
N GLY A 55 2.06 -1.59 -17.59
CA GLY A 55 3.20 -2.51 -17.74
C GLY A 55 4.56 -1.90 -17.37
N LYS A 56 4.57 -0.72 -16.75
CA LYS A 56 5.81 -0.04 -16.32
C LYS A 56 6.22 -0.50 -14.92
N LYS A 57 7.48 -0.28 -14.58
CA LYS A 57 8.05 -0.62 -13.27
C LYS A 57 8.05 0.60 -12.36
N LEU A 58 7.65 0.42 -11.11
CA LEU A 58 7.80 1.43 -10.07
C LEU A 58 9.28 1.61 -9.69
N THR A 59 9.66 2.86 -9.40
CA THR A 59 10.98 3.17 -8.86
C THR A 59 11.10 2.60 -7.43
N PRO A 60 12.33 2.39 -6.92
CA PRO A 60 12.53 1.94 -5.54
C PRO A 60 11.85 2.84 -4.51
N GLU A 61 11.80 4.15 -4.75
CA GLU A 61 11.17 5.13 -3.86
C GLU A 61 9.64 4.98 -3.85
N GLU A 62 9.02 4.75 -5.00
CA GLU A 62 7.57 4.51 -5.07
C GLU A 62 7.18 3.20 -4.40
N LYS A 63 8.02 2.16 -4.52
CA LYS A 63 7.85 0.92 -3.77
C LYS A 63 7.97 1.16 -2.27
N ALA A 64 8.99 1.90 -1.83
CA ALA A 64 9.19 2.23 -0.41
C ALA A 64 7.99 2.99 0.17
N LYS A 65 7.41 3.96 -0.57
CA LYS A 65 6.20 4.68 -0.17
C LYS A 65 4.95 3.79 -0.08
N ARG A 66 4.87 2.76 -0.94
CA ARG A 66 3.76 1.80 -0.93
C ARG A 66 3.84 0.86 0.27
N GLU A 67 5.05 0.45 0.65
CA GLU A 67 5.29 -0.47 1.77
C GLU A 67 4.97 0.16 3.12
N GLU A 68 5.39 1.41 3.33
CA GLU A 68 5.23 2.10 4.61
C GLU A 68 5.25 3.62 4.40
N MET A 69 4.33 4.32 5.07
CA MET A 69 4.34 5.78 5.08
C MET A 69 5.58 6.29 5.82
N GLY A 70 6.33 7.20 5.19
CA GLY A 70 7.62 7.63 5.72
C GLY A 70 7.57 8.29 7.11
N LEU A 71 6.42 8.89 7.48
CA LEU A 71 6.22 9.50 8.80
C LEU A 71 6.02 8.47 9.93
N ASP A 72 5.64 7.24 9.59
CA ASP A 72 5.44 6.16 10.57
C ASP A 72 6.77 5.50 10.99
N ALA A 73 7.86 5.81 10.29
CA ALA A 73 9.16 5.19 10.50
C ALA A 73 9.94 5.78 11.70
N TYR A 74 9.35 6.70 12.48
CA TYR A 74 10.01 7.41 13.58
C TYR A 74 10.58 6.45 14.63
N SER A 75 9.82 5.43 15.05
CA SER A 75 10.30 4.45 16.05
C SER A 75 11.51 3.67 15.56
N ARG A 76 11.58 3.36 14.25
CA ARG A 76 12.75 2.71 13.64
C ARG A 76 13.94 3.65 13.61
N MET A 77 13.70 4.94 13.37
CA MET A 77 14.73 5.97 13.38
C MET A 77 15.34 6.16 14.77
N GLU A 78 14.54 6.13 15.82
CA GLU A 78 15.02 6.16 17.20
C GLU A 78 15.91 4.94 17.52
N ALA A 79 15.46 3.73 17.16
CA ALA A 79 16.26 2.52 17.35
C ALA A 79 17.61 2.58 16.59
N ALA A 80 17.59 3.02 15.33
CA ALA A 80 18.82 3.20 14.54
C ALA A 80 19.77 4.24 15.15
N ALA A 81 19.23 5.30 15.76
CA ALA A 81 20.03 6.30 16.46
C ALA A 81 20.69 5.72 17.73
N VAL A 82 19.97 4.89 18.50
CA VAL A 82 20.52 4.20 19.68
C VAL A 82 21.63 3.22 19.29
N GLU A 83 21.46 2.50 18.18
CA GLU A 83 22.46 1.55 17.66
C GLU A 83 23.63 2.23 16.92
N GLY A 84 23.52 3.53 16.60
CA GLY A 84 24.53 4.26 15.85
C GLY A 84 24.62 3.85 14.37
N VAL A 85 23.51 3.43 13.76
CA VAL A 85 23.47 2.90 12.39
C VAL A 85 22.84 3.92 11.43
N PHE A 86 23.51 4.18 10.31
CA PHE A 86 22.99 5.02 9.24
C PHE A 86 21.93 4.30 8.39
N PRO A 87 20.94 5.03 7.82
CA PRO A 87 19.87 4.44 7.04
C PRO A 87 20.40 3.80 5.76
N LYS A 88 19.78 2.70 5.37
CA LYS A 88 20.08 1.96 4.14
C LYS A 88 18.79 1.65 3.38
N GLY A 89 18.91 1.48 2.06
CA GLY A 89 17.78 1.12 1.22
C GLY A 89 16.59 2.08 1.39
N PRO A 90 15.37 1.59 1.66
CA PRO A 90 14.17 2.43 1.83
C PRO A 90 14.27 3.46 2.96
N ASP A 91 15.04 3.19 4.02
CA ASP A 91 15.12 4.10 5.18
C ASP A 91 15.82 5.42 4.81
N ILE A 92 16.62 5.44 3.75
CA ILE A 92 17.22 6.68 3.20
C ILE A 92 16.11 7.64 2.75
N LEU A 93 15.02 7.14 2.19
CA LEU A 93 13.87 7.95 1.83
C LEU A 93 13.05 8.30 3.07
N ARG A 94 12.82 7.34 3.98
CA ARG A 94 11.99 7.54 5.17
C ARG A 94 12.55 8.64 6.07
N TRP A 95 13.87 8.71 6.26
CA TRP A 95 14.48 9.74 7.12
C TRP A 95 14.30 11.15 6.56
N LYS A 96 14.18 11.28 5.23
CA LYS A 96 13.93 12.58 4.58
C LYS A 96 12.56 13.15 4.94
N TYR A 97 11.57 12.31 5.28
CA TYR A 97 10.27 12.79 5.77
C TYR A 97 10.39 13.51 7.13
N HIS A 98 11.43 13.19 7.89
CA HIS A 98 11.77 13.86 9.16
C HIS A 98 12.84 14.96 8.97
N GLY A 99 13.15 15.34 7.74
CA GLY A 99 14.14 16.37 7.45
C GLY A 99 15.60 15.93 7.62
N LEU A 100 15.87 14.63 7.78
CA LEU A 100 17.23 14.10 7.88
C LEU A 100 17.69 13.55 6.53
N PHE A 101 18.78 14.11 6.00
CA PHE A 101 19.35 13.74 4.71
C PHE A 101 20.74 13.16 4.92
N TYR A 102 20.89 11.85 4.71
CA TYR A 102 22.18 11.18 4.83
C TYR A 102 23.14 11.63 3.71
N VAL A 103 24.35 12.05 4.07
CA VAL A 103 25.30 12.75 3.18
C VAL A 103 26.31 11.79 2.53
N ALA A 104 26.11 10.48 2.66
CA ALA A 104 26.95 9.49 1.99
C ALA A 104 26.99 9.66 0.47
N PRO A 105 28.14 9.39 -0.17
CA PRO A 105 29.38 8.87 0.42
C PRO A 105 30.34 9.95 0.97
N ALA A 106 29.96 11.23 0.94
CA ALA A 106 30.87 12.30 1.29
C ALA A 106 31.18 12.39 2.79
N GLN A 107 30.18 12.11 3.65
CA GLN A 107 30.30 12.16 5.10
C GLN A 107 29.36 11.17 5.78
N ASP A 108 29.80 10.64 6.92
CA ASP A 108 28.98 9.86 7.86
C ASP A 108 28.20 10.81 8.78
N SER A 109 27.37 11.66 8.17
CA SER A 109 26.59 12.70 8.85
C SER A 109 25.23 12.92 8.18
N PHE A 110 24.34 13.62 8.87
CA PHE A 110 23.08 14.07 8.31
C PHE A 110 23.09 15.58 8.08
N MET A 111 22.60 16.02 6.92
CA MET A 111 22.09 17.37 6.77
C MET A 111 20.67 17.41 7.33
N CYS A 112 20.42 18.32 8.27
CA CYS A 112 19.11 18.53 8.89
C CYS A 112 18.41 19.74 8.25
N ARG A 113 17.19 19.53 7.76
CA ARG A 113 16.33 20.59 7.25
C ARG A 113 15.13 20.79 8.16
N MET A 114 15.10 21.93 8.82
CA MET A 114 13.97 22.33 9.66
C MET A 114 12.82 22.91 8.85
N ARG A 115 11.60 22.80 9.38
CA ARG A 115 10.43 23.49 8.86
C ARG A 115 10.23 24.78 9.65
N MET A 116 10.64 25.91 9.07
CA MET A 116 10.52 27.26 9.65
C MET A 116 9.58 28.11 8.78
N PRO A 117 8.25 28.11 9.04
CA PRO A 117 7.31 28.95 8.31
C PRO A 117 7.72 30.43 8.42
N ASN A 118 7.79 31.13 7.29
CA ASN A 118 8.30 32.51 7.20
C ASN A 118 9.77 32.72 7.64
N GLY A 119 10.56 31.65 7.82
CA GLY A 119 11.98 31.74 8.18
C GLY A 119 12.24 32.16 9.63
N ILE A 120 11.27 31.99 10.51
CA ILE A 120 11.32 32.27 11.95
C ILE A 120 11.06 30.99 12.73
#